data_AF-A0A947YRQ7-F1
#
_entry.id   AF-A0A947YRQ7-F1
#
_cell.length_a   1.000
_cell.length_b   1.000
_cell.length_c   1.000
_cell.angle_alpha   90.00
_cell.angle_beta   90.00
_cell.angle_gamma   90.00
#
_symmetry.space_group_name_H-M   'P 1'
#
loop_
_entity.id
_entity.type
_entity.pdbx_description
1 polymer ?
#
loop_
_entity_poly.entity_id
_entity_poly.type
_entity_poly.pdbx_seq_one_letter_code
_entity_poly.pdbx_strand_id
1 'polypeptide(L)'
;MDKVLLINMPFCSLESPAIGISLLKSKLIREEIPCDIKYLNFAFADLLGYDEYIWFTNDLPHRMLAGEWLFSQHLFGQEEGNKYTEEVLKEEWGLGDLSIQRILEIKKVIGPFLDHCLNSIDWQGYSIIGFTSTFQQNLASVALAYLVKQSYQEKIIVFGGSNCEAEMGIQLYHLRHPVDLKIMLQDGDYYLSLAIPSPSASL
;
A
#
# COMPACT_ATOMS: atom_id res chain seq x y z
N MET A 1 20.30 11.17 -12.97
CA MET A 1 20.71 10.34 -11.83
C MET A 1 19.43 9.80 -11.23
N ASP A 2 19.28 8.49 -11.16
CA ASP A 2 18.01 7.88 -10.76
C ASP A 2 17.77 8.07 -9.27
N LYS A 3 16.76 8.88 -8.93
CA LYS A 3 16.38 9.18 -7.55
C LYS A 3 15.32 8.18 -7.09
N VAL A 4 15.45 7.70 -5.86
CA VAL A 4 14.55 6.73 -5.24
C VAL A 4 13.59 7.42 -4.28
N LEU A 5 12.30 7.05 -4.34
CA LEU A 5 11.32 7.42 -3.32
C LEU A 5 10.91 6.17 -2.55
N LEU A 6 11.04 6.20 -1.22
CA LEU A 6 10.51 5.16 -0.33
C LEU A 6 9.24 5.66 0.35
N ILE A 7 8.18 4.85 0.35
CA ILE A 7 6.85 5.22 0.81
C ILE A 7 6.43 4.28 1.93
N ASN A 8 5.92 4.87 3.02
CA ASN A 8 5.23 4.19 4.10
C ASN A 8 3.74 4.54 4.06
N MET A 9 2.89 3.58 3.71
CA MET A 9 1.43 3.76 3.60
C MET A 9 0.71 3.58 4.94
N PRO A 10 -0.53 4.06 5.12
CA PRO A 10 -1.39 3.52 6.18
C PRO A 10 -1.59 2.00 5.98
N PHE A 11 -1.86 1.21 7.02
CA PHE A 11 -2.18 1.58 8.40
C PHE A 11 -1.09 1.12 9.37
N CYS A 12 -0.10 1.98 9.62
CA CYS A 12 0.97 1.71 10.59
C CYS A 12 0.98 2.75 11.73
N SER A 13 1.70 2.42 12.80
CA SER A 13 1.81 3.28 13.98
C SER A 13 2.32 4.69 13.62
N LEU A 14 1.72 5.72 14.25
CA LEU A 14 2.22 7.10 14.18
C LEU A 14 3.38 7.34 15.16
N GLU A 15 3.56 6.47 16.14
CA GLU A 15 4.52 6.62 17.23
C GLU A 15 5.83 5.85 16.96
N SER A 16 5.76 4.83 16.10
CA SER A 16 6.90 3.98 15.75
C SER A 16 7.29 4.18 14.28
N PRO A 17 8.53 4.62 13.98
CA PRO A 17 8.97 4.80 12.61
C PRO A 17 9.19 3.44 11.92
N ALA A 18 8.95 3.39 10.61
CA ALA A 18 9.37 2.28 9.78
C ALA A 18 10.91 2.25 9.67
N ILE A 19 11.56 1.43 10.51
CA ILE A 19 13.02 1.34 10.59
C ILE A 19 13.63 0.84 9.27
N GLY A 20 12.97 -0.12 8.60
CA GLY A 20 13.47 -0.74 7.37
C GLY A 20 13.79 0.27 6.25
N ILE A 21 12.89 1.22 6.00
CA ILE A 21 13.11 2.24 4.96
C ILE A 21 14.19 3.26 5.34
N SER A 22 14.38 3.52 6.63
CA SER A 22 15.45 4.41 7.11
C SER A 22 16.82 3.77 6.96
N LEU A 23 16.94 2.46 7.22
CA LEU A 23 18.14 1.68 6.97
C LEU A 23 18.44 1.59 5.47
N LEU A 24 17.42 1.32 4.64
CA LEU A 24 17.58 1.26 3.19
C LEU A 24 18.02 2.61 2.60
N LYS A 25 17.39 3.72 3.01
CA LYS A 25 17.83 5.07 2.62
C LYS A 25 19.30 5.31 2.98
N SER A 26 19.71 4.93 4.19
CA SER A 26 21.09 5.07 4.64
C SER A 26 22.08 4.28 3.78
N LYS A 27 21.68 3.08 3.31
CA LYS A 27 22.48 2.27 2.38
C LYS A 27 22.55 2.93 1.00
N LEU A 28 21.43 3.35 0.43
CA LEU A 28 21.38 4.00 -0.89
C LEU A 28 22.24 5.27 -0.95
N ILE A 29 22.20 6.11 0.09
CA ILE A 29 23.02 7.32 0.15
C ILE A 29 24.52 7.00 0.17
N ARG A 30 24.95 5.92 0.82
CA ARG A 30 26.36 5.49 0.81
C ARG A 30 26.82 5.01 -0.57
N GLU A 31 25.91 4.46 -1.36
CA GLU A 31 26.14 4.08 -2.77
C GLU A 31 25.93 5.28 -3.72
N GLU A 32 25.88 6.50 -3.19
CA GLU A 32 25.67 7.75 -3.93
C GLU A 32 24.33 7.82 -4.69
N ILE A 33 23.34 7.01 -4.30
CA ILE A 33 22.00 7.02 -4.89
C ILE A 33 21.09 7.96 -4.08
N PRO A 34 20.59 9.07 -4.67
CA PRO A 34 19.69 9.99 -3.97
C PRO A 34 18.38 9.29 -3.57
N CYS A 35 17.97 9.44 -2.31
CA CYS A 35 16.80 8.74 -1.78
C CYS A 35 15.98 9.61 -0.80
N ASP A 36 14.69 9.73 -1.07
CA ASP A 36 13.71 10.36 -0.18
C ASP A 36 12.81 9.34 0.50
N ILE A 37 12.21 9.73 1.63
CA ILE A 37 11.17 8.96 2.32
C ILE A 37 9.93 9.84 2.43
N LYS A 38 8.75 9.26 2.16
CA LYS A 38 7.45 9.86 2.43
C LYS A 38 6.62 8.95 3.33
N TYR A 39 6.25 9.47 4.48
CA TYR A 39 5.35 8.82 5.43
C TYR A 39 3.90 9.24 5.13
N LEU A 40 3.27 8.54 4.20
CA LEU A 40 1.89 8.84 3.77
C LEU A 40 0.85 8.37 4.79
N ASN A 41 1.25 7.55 5.77
CA ASN A 41 0.45 7.27 6.95
C ASN A 41 0.13 8.54 7.78
N PHE A 42 1.03 9.52 7.86
CA PHE A 42 0.72 10.80 8.51
C PHE A 42 -0.26 11.65 7.69
N ALA A 43 -0.08 11.70 6.37
CA ALA A 43 -1.03 12.39 5.49
C ALA A 43 -2.45 11.78 5.59
N PHE A 44 -2.53 10.45 5.73
CA PHE A 44 -3.82 9.80 5.98
C PHE A 44 -4.40 10.16 7.35
N ALA A 45 -3.57 10.18 8.40
CA ALA A 45 -4.00 10.59 9.74
C ALA A 45 -4.46 12.05 9.79
N ASP A 46 -3.83 12.95 9.04
CA ASP A 46 -4.24 14.36 8.93
C ASP A 46 -5.60 14.50 8.23
N LEU A 47 -5.85 13.70 7.19
CA LEU A 47 -7.14 13.68 6.48
C LEU A 47 -8.27 13.06 7.30
N LEU A 48 -7.97 11.96 8.00
CA LEU A 48 -8.95 11.19 8.76
C LEU A 48 -9.24 11.82 10.13
N GLY A 49 -8.25 12.48 10.73
CA GLY A 49 -8.24 12.89 12.12
C GLY A 49 -7.47 11.91 13.01
N TYR A 50 -6.69 12.45 13.95
CA TYR A 50 -5.80 11.68 14.82
C TYR A 50 -6.53 10.60 15.63
N ASP A 51 -7.63 10.94 16.30
CA ASP A 51 -8.37 10.01 17.17
C ASP A 51 -8.96 8.82 16.39
N GLU A 52 -9.49 9.07 15.19
CA GLU A 52 -10.02 8.03 14.31
C GLU A 52 -8.90 7.13 13.76
N TYR A 53 -7.76 7.71 13.39
CA TYR A 53 -6.61 6.93 12.94
C TYR A 53 -6.09 6.03 14.07
N ILE A 54 -5.89 6.58 15.28
CA ILE A 54 -5.40 5.82 16.44
C ILE A 54 -6.37 4.72 16.82
N TRP A 55 -7.67 5.02 16.88
CA TRP A 55 -8.68 4.00 17.12
C TRP A 55 -8.60 2.87 16.09
N PHE A 56 -8.48 3.20 14.80
CA PHE A 56 -8.38 2.20 13.75
C PHE A 56 -7.11 1.34 13.87
N THR A 57 -5.95 1.94 14.17
CA THR A 57 -4.69 1.19 14.21
C THR A 57 -4.46 0.44 15.51
N ASN A 58 -4.97 0.93 16.64
CA ASN A 58 -4.64 0.40 17.96
C ASN A 58 -5.77 -0.43 18.57
N ASP A 59 -7.03 -0.08 18.29
CA ASP A 59 -8.17 -0.70 18.98
C ASP A 59 -8.84 -1.78 18.12
N LEU A 60 -8.69 -1.73 16.79
CA LEU A 60 -9.20 -2.77 15.90
C LEU A 60 -8.19 -3.91 15.71
N PRO A 61 -8.64 -5.18 15.78
CA PRO A 61 -7.76 -6.32 15.54
C PRO A 61 -7.21 -6.35 14.10
N HIS A 62 -5.88 -6.35 13.94
CA HIS A 62 -5.26 -6.46 12.61
C HIS A 62 -5.65 -7.74 11.83
N ARG A 63 -6.06 -8.81 12.53
CA ARG A 63 -6.54 -10.06 11.89
C ARG A 63 -7.87 -9.88 11.15
N MET A 64 -8.61 -8.80 11.42
CA MET A 64 -9.85 -8.49 10.74
C MET A 64 -9.62 -8.04 9.27
N LEU A 65 -8.39 -7.64 8.92
CA LEU A 65 -8.04 -7.17 7.56
C LEU A 65 -8.87 -5.96 7.08
N ALA A 66 -9.39 -5.13 8.00
CA ALA A 66 -10.19 -3.95 7.66
C ALA A 66 -9.41 -2.96 6.78
N GLY A 67 -8.13 -2.74 7.07
CA GLY A 67 -7.30 -1.85 6.25
C GLY A 67 -7.19 -2.34 4.81
N GLU A 68 -6.98 -3.64 4.63
CA GLU A 68 -6.93 -4.27 3.30
C GLU A 68 -8.28 -4.14 2.58
N TRP A 69 -9.39 -4.47 3.27
CA TRP A 69 -10.73 -4.36 2.71
C TRP A 69 -11.07 -2.93 2.25
N LEU A 70 -10.71 -1.90 3.04
CA LEU A 70 -10.96 -0.49 2.69
C LEU A 70 -10.32 -0.09 1.36
N PHE A 71 -9.08 -0.53 1.10
CA PHE A 71 -8.37 -0.24 -0.15
C PHE A 71 -8.72 -1.20 -1.29
N SER A 72 -9.19 -2.41 -1.01
CA SER A 72 -9.55 -3.43 -2.02
C SER A 72 -10.52 -2.90 -3.08
N GLN A 73 -11.43 -2.02 -2.67
CA GLN A 73 -12.50 -1.49 -3.51
C GLN A 73 -11.99 -0.59 -4.64
N HIS A 74 -10.83 0.03 -4.45
CA HIS A 74 -10.18 0.86 -5.47
C HIS A 74 -9.38 0.03 -6.47
N LEU A 75 -9.10 -1.24 -6.15
CA LEU A 75 -8.38 -2.17 -7.01
C LEU A 75 -9.31 -3.11 -7.78
N PHE A 76 -10.37 -3.59 -7.12
CA PHE A 76 -11.25 -4.64 -7.64
C PHE A 76 -12.68 -4.16 -7.90
N GLY A 77 -12.98 -2.89 -7.64
CA GLY A 77 -14.33 -2.34 -7.69
C GLY A 77 -15.07 -2.54 -6.37
N GLN A 78 -16.27 -1.95 -6.27
CA GLN A 78 -17.07 -2.11 -5.05
C GLN A 78 -17.63 -3.52 -4.95
N GLU A 79 -17.58 -4.10 -3.75
CA GLU A 79 -18.29 -5.35 -3.49
C GLU A 79 -19.80 -5.14 -3.66
N GLU A 80 -20.46 -6.09 -4.31
CA GLU A 80 -21.91 -6.11 -4.34
C GLU A 80 -22.44 -6.50 -2.95
N GLY A 81 -23.05 -5.53 -2.26
CA GLY A 81 -23.69 -5.72 -0.96
C GLY A 81 -22.81 -5.42 0.25
N ASN A 82 -23.19 -5.98 1.40
CA ASN A 82 -22.63 -5.70 2.73
C ASN A 82 -21.83 -6.88 3.30
N LYS A 83 -21.24 -7.72 2.43
CA LYS A 83 -20.69 -9.02 2.82
C LYS A 83 -19.66 -8.92 3.94
N TYR A 84 -18.62 -8.09 3.75
CA TYR A 84 -17.59 -7.89 4.77
C TYR A 84 -18.15 -7.27 6.06
N THR A 85 -19.06 -6.30 5.96
CA THR A 85 -19.65 -5.64 7.13
C THR A 85 -20.56 -6.57 7.94
N GLU A 86 -21.34 -7.44 7.30
CA GLU A 86 -22.24 -8.36 8.00
C GLU A 86 -21.50 -9.63 8.44
N GLU A 87 -20.86 -10.35 7.52
CA GLU A 87 -20.25 -11.66 7.83
C GLU A 87 -18.98 -11.52 8.68
N VAL A 88 -18.12 -10.54 8.38
CA VAL A 88 -16.82 -10.39 9.06
C VAL A 88 -16.94 -9.45 10.25
N LEU A 89 -17.31 -8.19 10.02
CA LEU A 89 -17.29 -7.20 11.11
C LEU A 89 -18.31 -7.53 12.20
N LYS A 90 -19.53 -7.91 11.82
CA LYS A 90 -20.63 -8.12 12.76
C LYS A 90 -20.72 -9.56 13.27
N GLU A 91 -20.75 -10.56 12.40
CA GLU A 91 -20.94 -11.96 12.81
C GLU A 91 -19.66 -12.57 13.40
N GLU A 92 -18.51 -12.48 12.70
CA GLU A 92 -17.26 -13.07 13.16
C GLU A 92 -16.62 -12.27 14.30
N TRP A 93 -16.53 -10.94 14.16
CA TRP A 93 -15.82 -10.08 15.10
C TRP A 93 -16.72 -9.39 16.13
N GLY A 94 -18.05 -9.46 15.98
CA GLY A 94 -18.98 -8.92 16.96
C GLY A 94 -18.94 -7.39 17.11
N LEU A 95 -18.50 -6.65 16.09
CA LEU A 95 -18.45 -5.19 16.16
C LEU A 95 -19.87 -4.62 16.27
N GLY A 96 -20.04 -3.65 17.18
CA GLY A 96 -21.27 -2.88 17.27
C GLY A 96 -21.43 -1.91 16.08
N ASP A 97 -22.68 -1.52 15.82
CA ASP A 97 -23.05 -0.68 14.67
C ASP A 97 -22.26 0.64 14.60
N LEU A 98 -21.93 1.25 15.76
CA LEU A 98 -21.12 2.47 15.82
C LEU A 98 -19.70 2.25 15.28
N SER A 99 -19.05 1.14 15.62
CA SER A 99 -17.71 0.81 15.12
C SER A 99 -17.76 0.53 13.62
N ILE A 100 -18.77 -0.20 13.14
CA ILE A 100 -18.97 -0.45 11.71
C ILE A 100 -19.18 0.87 10.97
N GLN A 101 -20.00 1.77 11.51
CA GLN A 101 -20.23 3.09 10.92
C GLN A 101 -18.93 3.89 10.83
N ARG A 102 -18.09 3.90 11.87
CA ARG A 102 -16.78 4.56 11.82
C ARG A 102 -15.87 3.99 10.73
N ILE A 103 -15.80 2.66 10.57
CA ILE A 103 -15.05 2.02 9.48
C ILE A 103 -15.59 2.47 8.11
N LEU A 104 -16.92 2.57 7.96
CA LEU A 104 -17.55 3.05 6.73
C LEU A 104 -17.27 4.54 6.45
N GLU A 105 -17.13 5.37 7.48
CA GLU A 105 -16.68 6.76 7.30
C GLU A 105 -15.22 6.81 6.83
N ILE A 106 -14.33 5.99 7.39
CA ILE A 106 -12.94 5.87 6.93
C ILE A 106 -12.90 5.47 5.45
N LYS A 107 -13.78 4.55 5.02
CA LYS A 107 -13.90 4.12 3.61
C LYS A 107 -14.09 5.27 2.65
N LYS A 108 -14.84 6.31 3.05
CA LYS A 108 -15.09 7.50 2.21
C LYS A 108 -13.84 8.38 2.03
N VAL A 109 -12.88 8.29 2.95
CA VAL A 109 -11.63 9.09 2.93
C VAL A 109 -10.57 8.47 2.01
N ILE A 110 -10.68 7.18 1.67
CA ILE A 110 -9.67 6.46 0.88
C ILE A 110 -9.43 7.09 -0.50
N GLY A 111 -10.49 7.39 -1.25
CA GLY A 111 -10.38 8.02 -2.57
C GLY A 111 -9.69 9.40 -2.50
N PRO A 112 -10.21 10.35 -1.70
CA PRO A 112 -9.56 11.64 -1.47
C PRO A 112 -8.10 11.55 -1.03
N PHE A 113 -7.75 10.55 -0.21
CA PHE A 113 -6.38 10.30 0.20
C PHE A 113 -5.48 9.88 -0.97
N LEU A 114 -5.92 8.92 -1.79
CA LEU A 114 -5.16 8.47 -2.96
C LEU A 114 -4.94 9.61 -3.96
N ASP A 115 -5.97 10.44 -4.19
CA ASP A 115 -5.86 11.65 -5.01
C ASP A 115 -4.87 12.65 -4.41
N HIS A 116 -4.90 12.85 -3.09
CA HIS A 116 -3.92 13.70 -2.41
C HIS A 116 -2.48 13.17 -2.59
N CYS A 117 -2.26 11.86 -2.47
CA CYS A 117 -0.94 11.26 -2.70
C CYS A 117 -0.45 11.46 -4.13
N LEU A 118 -1.32 11.28 -5.13
CA LEU A 118 -0.96 11.49 -6.53
C LEU A 118 -0.57 12.96 -6.82
N ASN A 119 -1.30 13.91 -6.24
CA ASN A 119 -1.13 15.33 -6.56
C ASN A 119 -0.05 16.04 -5.72
N SER A 120 0.31 15.51 -4.56
CA SER A 120 1.26 16.15 -3.62
C SER A 120 2.73 15.76 -3.82
N ILE A 121 3.00 14.75 -4.65
CA ILE A 121 4.35 14.23 -4.91
C ILE A 121 4.77 14.57 -6.33
N ASP A 122 5.97 15.13 -6.50
CA ASP A 122 6.59 15.27 -7.82
C ASP A 122 7.15 13.92 -8.29
N TRP A 123 6.27 13.09 -8.85
CA TRP A 123 6.63 11.76 -9.33
C TRP A 123 7.67 11.78 -10.46
N GLN A 124 7.73 12.84 -11.26
CA GLN A 124 8.71 12.95 -12.36
C GLN A 124 10.15 12.93 -11.84
N GLY A 125 10.37 13.48 -10.64
CA GLY A 125 11.68 13.53 -10.00
C GLY A 125 12.25 12.18 -9.54
N TYR A 126 11.49 11.08 -9.67
CA TYR A 126 11.90 9.75 -9.19
C TYR A 126 11.85 8.70 -10.30
N SER A 127 12.83 7.78 -10.32
CA SER A 127 12.87 6.66 -11.28
C SER A 127 12.38 5.35 -10.65
N ILE A 128 12.58 5.20 -9.34
CA ILE A 128 12.22 4.01 -8.56
C ILE A 128 11.36 4.42 -7.37
N ILE A 129 10.21 3.75 -7.21
CA ILE A 129 9.29 3.94 -6.09
C ILE A 129 9.26 2.64 -5.27
N GLY A 130 9.75 2.69 -4.05
CA GLY A 130 9.75 1.60 -3.09
C GLY A 130 8.62 1.74 -2.08
N PHE A 131 7.85 0.68 -1.85
CA PHE A 131 6.84 0.61 -0.80
C PHE A 131 7.32 -0.33 0.30
N THR A 132 7.26 0.12 1.55
CA THR A 132 7.36 -0.78 2.70
C THR A 132 5.96 -1.29 3.05
N SER A 133 5.86 -2.61 3.24
CA SER A 133 4.62 -3.26 3.64
C SER A 133 4.83 -4.16 4.85
N THR A 134 4.15 -3.78 5.92
CA THR A 134 4.05 -4.46 7.21
C THR A 134 2.59 -4.42 7.65
N PHE A 135 2.11 -5.45 8.35
CA PHE A 135 0.71 -5.51 8.82
C PHE A 135 -0.32 -5.41 7.68
N GLN A 136 -1.18 -4.38 7.69
CA GLN A 136 -2.28 -4.17 6.73
C GLN A 136 -1.97 -3.04 5.74
N GLN A 137 -0.79 -3.08 5.12
CA GLN A 137 -0.31 -2.05 4.18
C GLN A 137 -0.31 -2.52 2.71
N ASN A 138 -0.71 -3.76 2.42
CA ASN A 138 -0.52 -4.35 1.09
C ASN A 138 -1.38 -3.65 0.04
N LEU A 139 -2.70 -3.69 0.20
CA LEU A 139 -3.63 -3.12 -0.77
C LEU A 139 -3.58 -1.59 -0.78
N ALA A 140 -3.24 -0.95 0.34
CA ALA A 140 -2.93 0.49 0.37
C ALA A 140 -1.77 0.83 -0.57
N SER A 141 -0.67 0.09 -0.47
CA SER A 141 0.52 0.26 -1.31
C SER A 141 0.26 -0.10 -2.77
N VAL A 142 -0.46 -1.20 -3.04
CA VAL A 142 -0.82 -1.62 -4.40
C VAL A 142 -1.76 -0.60 -5.06
N ALA A 143 -2.74 -0.05 -4.34
CA ALA A 143 -3.65 0.97 -4.85
C ALA A 143 -2.91 2.22 -5.33
N LEU A 144 -1.99 2.76 -4.51
CA LEU A 144 -1.21 3.92 -4.92
C LEU A 144 -0.23 3.57 -6.06
N ALA A 145 0.44 2.42 -6.00
CA ALA A 145 1.33 1.95 -7.08
C ALA A 145 0.60 1.85 -8.43
N TYR A 146 -0.63 1.32 -8.42
CA TYR A 146 -1.48 1.23 -9.61
C TYR A 146 -1.77 2.61 -10.19
N LEU A 147 -2.22 3.54 -9.36
CA LEU A 147 -2.53 4.91 -9.77
C LEU A 147 -1.30 5.65 -10.32
N VAL A 148 -0.14 5.49 -9.69
CA VAL A 148 1.13 6.05 -10.19
C VAL A 148 1.45 5.50 -11.57
N LYS A 149 1.31 4.20 -11.79
CA LYS A 149 1.63 3.56 -13.08
C LYS A 149 0.64 3.87 -14.19
N GLN A 150 -0.60 4.24 -13.87
CA GLN A 150 -1.52 4.79 -14.87
C GLN A 150 -1.01 6.13 -15.45
N SER A 151 -0.37 6.95 -14.62
CA SER A 151 0.13 8.28 -15.01
C SER A 151 1.59 8.28 -15.45
N TYR A 152 2.40 7.36 -14.92
CA TYR A 152 3.86 7.28 -15.09
C TYR A 152 4.28 5.83 -15.33
N GLN A 153 4.04 5.34 -16.54
CA GLN A 153 4.26 3.93 -16.91
C GLN A 153 5.74 3.51 -16.82
N GLU A 154 6.67 4.45 -16.90
CA GLU A 154 8.11 4.22 -16.87
C GLU A 154 8.66 3.94 -15.46
N LYS A 155 7.90 4.24 -14.41
CA LYS A 155 8.36 4.05 -13.03
C LYS A 155 8.59 2.59 -12.71
N ILE A 156 9.71 2.31 -12.05
CA ILE A 156 9.98 1.00 -11.47
C ILE A 156 9.37 0.98 -10.08
N ILE A 157 8.39 0.10 -9.86
CA ILE A 157 7.77 -0.10 -8.56
C ILE A 157 8.39 -1.29 -7.85
N VAL A 158 8.79 -1.10 -6.60
CA VAL A 158 9.40 -2.11 -5.74
C VAL A 158 8.61 -2.22 -4.44
N PHE A 159 8.30 -3.45 -4.02
CA PHE A 159 7.70 -3.72 -2.71
C PHE A 159 8.69 -4.48 -1.83
N GLY A 160 8.71 -4.17 -0.54
CA GLY A 160 9.48 -4.92 0.47
C GLY A 160 8.84 -4.79 1.85
N GLY A 161 9.47 -5.38 2.87
CA GLY A 161 8.92 -5.45 4.22
C GLY A 161 8.43 -6.86 4.58
N SER A 162 7.92 -7.04 5.80
CA SER A 162 7.57 -8.36 6.33
C SER A 162 6.46 -9.06 5.53
N ASN A 163 5.56 -8.30 4.92
CA ASN A 163 4.48 -8.86 4.10
C ASN A 163 4.96 -9.38 2.75
N CYS A 164 6.18 -9.03 2.34
CA CYS A 164 6.78 -9.53 1.11
C CYS A 164 7.53 -10.83 1.33
N GLU A 165 7.58 -11.38 2.54
CA GLU A 165 8.29 -12.62 2.83
C GLU A 165 7.47 -13.86 2.40
N ALA A 166 8.19 -14.92 1.98
CA ALA A 166 7.65 -16.25 1.69
C ALA A 166 6.42 -16.25 0.74
N GLU A 167 5.44 -17.11 1.02
CA GLU A 167 4.25 -17.31 0.17
C GLU A 167 3.42 -16.02 0.00
N MET A 168 3.43 -15.10 0.98
CA MET A 168 2.71 -13.84 0.89
C MET A 168 3.29 -12.91 -0.17
N GLY A 169 4.63 -12.83 -0.26
CA GLY A 169 5.31 -12.11 -1.33
C GLY A 169 4.97 -12.65 -2.73
N ILE A 170 4.83 -13.98 -2.85
CA ILE A 170 4.43 -14.63 -4.10
C ILE A 170 2.97 -14.27 -4.46
N GLN A 171 2.05 -14.23 -3.49
CA GLN A 171 0.66 -13.84 -3.77
C GLN A 171 0.53 -12.36 -4.13
N LEU A 172 1.29 -11.47 -3.48
CA LEU A 172 1.34 -10.05 -3.88
C LEU A 172 1.82 -9.88 -5.32
N TYR A 173 2.75 -10.73 -5.76
CA TYR A 173 3.18 -10.76 -7.17
C TYR A 173 2.05 -11.22 -8.10
N HIS A 174 1.25 -12.18 -7.65
CA HIS A 174 0.14 -12.74 -8.43
C HIS A 174 -1.12 -11.88 -8.46
N LEU A 175 -1.21 -10.79 -7.70
CA LEU A 175 -2.25 -9.75 -7.84
C LEU A 175 -2.17 -8.98 -9.19
N ARG A 176 -1.68 -9.63 -10.26
CA ARG A 176 -1.48 -9.14 -11.63
C ARG A 176 -2.73 -8.44 -12.16
N HIS A 177 -2.76 -7.13 -11.97
CA HIS A 177 -3.54 -6.18 -12.73
C HIS A 177 -2.69 -4.91 -12.88
N PRO A 178 -2.74 -4.22 -14.03
CA PRO A 178 -1.69 -4.14 -15.06
C PRO A 178 -0.40 -3.38 -14.65
N VAL A 179 0.15 -3.65 -13.46
CA VAL A 179 1.39 -3.02 -12.98
C VAL A 179 2.53 -4.03 -13.02
N ASP A 180 3.62 -3.69 -13.70
CA ASP A 180 4.89 -4.41 -13.58
C ASP A 180 5.45 -4.24 -12.15
N LEU A 181 4.97 -5.05 -11.22
CA LEU A 181 5.38 -5.05 -9.82
C LEU A 181 6.67 -5.86 -9.66
N LYS A 182 7.71 -5.24 -9.11
CA LYS A 182 8.89 -5.96 -8.60
C LYS A 182 8.73 -6.12 -7.10
N ILE A 183 8.93 -7.33 -6.60
CA ILE A 183 8.89 -7.61 -5.16
C ILE A 183 10.29 -8.02 -4.73
N MET A 184 10.83 -7.30 -3.75
CA MET A 184 12.10 -7.59 -3.10
C MET A 184 11.84 -8.42 -1.85
N LEU A 185 12.41 -9.62 -1.81
CA LEU A 185 12.48 -10.44 -0.61
C LEU A 185 13.64 -9.98 0.28
N GLN A 186 13.54 -10.26 1.57
CA GLN A 186 14.48 -9.81 2.60
C GLN A 186 15.93 -10.28 2.37
N ASP A 187 16.12 -11.41 1.67
CA ASP A 187 17.44 -12.00 1.40
C ASP A 187 18.15 -11.45 0.14
N GLY A 188 17.58 -10.43 -0.52
CA GLY A 188 18.15 -9.88 -1.76
C GLY A 188 17.87 -10.73 -3.01
N ASP A 189 17.13 -11.82 -2.86
CA ASP A 189 16.56 -12.56 -3.98
C ASP A 189 15.39 -11.77 -4.60
N TYR A 190 15.48 -11.57 -5.91
CA TYR A 190 14.44 -10.94 -6.70
C TYR A 190 13.55 -11.99 -7.33
N TYR A 191 12.22 -11.85 -7.21
CA TYR A 191 11.34 -12.37 -8.26
C TYR A 191 11.37 -11.38 -9.43
N LEU A 192 12.30 -11.59 -10.35
CA LEU A 192 12.40 -10.91 -11.63
C LEU A 192 11.80 -11.81 -12.72
N SER A 193 10.53 -11.60 -13.06
CA SER A 193 9.98 -12.11 -14.31
C SER A 193 9.63 -10.91 -15.18
N LEU A 194 10.53 -10.59 -16.12
CA LEU A 194 10.23 -9.74 -17.28
C LEU A 194 9.07 -10.38 -18.04
N ALA A 195 7.84 -9.93 -17.78
CA ALA A 195 6.70 -10.25 -18.62
C ALA A 195 6.35 -9.02 -19.46
N ILE A 196 7.15 -8.77 -20.49
CA ILE A 196 6.71 -7.95 -21.63
C ILE A 196 5.54 -8.74 -22.25
N PRO A 197 4.29 -8.22 -22.28
CA PRO A 197 3.24 -8.89 -23.01
C PRO A 197 3.60 -8.87 -24.49
N SER A 198 3.75 -10.04 -25.10
CA SER A 198 3.84 -10.14 -26.55
C SER A 198 2.51 -9.67 -27.15
N PRO A 199 2.50 -8.81 -28.18
CA PRO A 199 1.26 -8.42 -28.83
C PRO A 199 0.68 -9.61 -29.61
N SER A 200 -0.62 -9.82 -29.40
CA SER A 200 -1.56 -10.59 -30.23
C SER A 200 -1.26 -12.08 -30.50
N ALA A 201 -2.09 -12.95 -29.93
CA ALA A 201 -2.60 -14.11 -30.67
C ALA A 201 -4.03 -13.76 -31.10
N SER A 202 -4.18 -13.34 -32.35
CA SER A 202 -5.44 -13.37 -33.09
C SER A 202 -5.93 -14.81 -33.22
N LEU A 203 -7.28 -14.95 -33.23
CA LEU A 203 -8.09 -16.14 -33.45
C LEU A 203 -7.55 -17.12 -34.50
#